data_AF-A0A942BRZ7-F1
#
_entry.id   AF-A0A942BRZ7-F1
#
_cell.length_a   1.000
_cell.length_b   1.000
_cell.length_c   1.000
_cell.angle_alpha   90.00
_cell.angle_beta   90.00
_cell.angle_gamma   90.00
#
_symmetry.space_group_name_H-M   'P 1'
#
loop_
_entity.id
_entity.type
_entity.pdbx_description
1 polymer ?
#
loop_
_entity_poly.entity_id
_entity_poly.type
_entity_poly.pdbx_seq_one_letter_code
_entity_poly.pdbx_strand_id
1 'polypeptide(L)'
;MALARVRRRLPGLAVWAAALLGAWLLPGHLWHSEQPPDFPFPAILPTLGAFLLLIVLAPITVLFAGPRLARSRSLSALEAPPDFIWGLLLLTLWPASAGPPGWGAWMLALLLSALPGEARWLAASLPPEAPFPSAWGPRAARAWRLGALRRLVPRWIAARLPLWITASLILERILGLPGLGSDWSARVSIRDHAGLTIWIAGFALLWLLARPLERETS
;
A
#
# COMPACT_ATOMS: atom_id res chain seq x y z
N MET A 1 21.72 14.37 -20.55
CA MET A 1 20.53 13.54 -20.27
C MET A 1 19.97 13.68 -18.84
N ALA A 2 20.80 13.84 -17.79
CA ALA A 2 20.34 14.05 -16.41
C ALA A 2 19.64 15.43 -16.19
N LEU A 3 20.16 16.50 -16.80
CA LEU A 3 19.58 17.85 -16.71
C LEU A 3 18.17 17.96 -17.31
N ALA A 4 17.92 17.29 -18.45
CA ALA A 4 16.59 17.23 -19.06
C ALA A 4 15.57 16.46 -18.18
N ARG A 5 16.04 15.44 -17.45
CA ARG A 5 15.24 14.68 -16.47
C ARG A 5 14.86 15.54 -15.27
N VAL A 6 15.77 16.35 -14.75
CA VAL A 6 15.45 17.30 -13.65
C VAL A 6 14.46 18.36 -14.12
N ARG A 7 14.65 18.91 -15.33
CA ARG A 7 13.78 19.98 -15.86
C ARG A 7 12.33 19.54 -16.08
N ARG A 8 12.08 18.29 -16.51
CA ARG A 8 10.73 17.70 -16.59
C ARG A 8 10.11 17.38 -15.21
N ARG A 9 10.90 17.37 -14.13
CA ARG A 9 10.43 17.08 -12.76
C ARG A 9 10.04 18.32 -11.98
N LEU A 10 10.62 19.47 -12.31
CA LEU A 10 10.41 20.75 -11.62
C LEU A 10 8.93 21.15 -11.46
N PRO A 11 8.06 21.11 -12.48
CA PRO A 11 6.69 21.60 -12.31
C PRO A 11 5.87 20.75 -11.34
N GLY A 12 5.99 19.43 -11.38
CA GLY A 12 5.27 18.58 -10.42
C GLY A 12 5.86 18.63 -9.00
N LEU A 13 7.18 18.75 -8.86
CA LEU A 13 7.80 19.01 -7.55
C LEU A 13 7.38 20.36 -6.98
N ALA A 14 7.23 21.39 -7.81
CA ALA A 14 6.74 22.70 -7.41
C ALA A 14 5.27 22.65 -6.95
N VAL A 15 4.42 21.87 -7.63
CA VAL A 15 3.02 21.66 -7.19
C VAL A 15 2.97 20.97 -5.83
N TRP A 16 3.77 19.91 -5.61
CA TRP A 16 3.84 19.25 -4.31
C TRP A 16 4.44 20.13 -3.21
N ALA A 17 5.47 20.93 -3.54
CA ALA A 17 6.04 21.89 -2.61
C ALA A 17 5.03 22.99 -2.23
N ALA A 18 4.27 23.51 -3.21
CA ALA A 18 3.21 24.48 -2.96
C ALA A 18 2.07 23.89 -2.12
N ALA A 19 1.69 22.64 -2.36
CA ALA A 19 0.68 21.93 -1.56
C ALA A 19 1.16 21.71 -0.11
N LEU A 20 2.42 21.32 0.09
CA LEU A 20 3.03 21.20 1.43
C LEU A 20 3.07 22.55 2.15
N LEU A 21 3.50 23.60 1.45
CA LEU A 21 3.54 24.96 2.00
C LEU A 21 2.14 25.43 2.39
N GLY A 22 1.13 25.18 1.55
CA GLY A 22 -0.26 25.50 1.83
C GLY A 22 -0.82 24.76 3.05
N ALA A 23 -0.51 23.46 3.19
CA ALA A 23 -0.89 22.68 4.36
C ALA A 23 -0.25 23.18 5.65
N TRP A 24 1.01 23.59 5.56
CA TRP A 24 1.79 24.10 6.69
C TRP A 24 1.35 25.51 7.13
N LEU A 25 0.94 26.35 6.17
CA LEU A 25 0.57 27.74 6.41
C LEU A 25 -0.93 27.96 6.68
N LEU A 26 -1.76 26.92 6.54
CA LEU A 26 -3.16 27.01 6.97
C LEU A 26 -3.19 27.36 8.47
N PRO A 27 -4.08 28.25 8.93
CA PRO A 27 -4.19 28.56 10.35
C PRO A 27 -5.26 27.69 11.01
N GLY A 28 -4.92 26.45 11.36
CA GLY A 28 -5.84 25.49 11.99
C GLY A 28 -6.26 25.90 13.40
N HIS A 29 -5.37 26.59 14.12
CA HIS A 29 -5.63 27.14 15.45
C HIS A 29 -6.69 28.27 15.48
N LEU A 30 -7.01 28.88 14.33
CA LEU A 30 -8.02 29.93 14.28
C LEU A 30 -9.45 29.36 14.24
N TRP A 31 -9.61 28.09 13.90
CA TRP A 31 -10.93 27.56 13.57
C TRP A 31 -11.53 26.71 14.67
N HIS A 32 -10.76 25.91 15.42
CA HIS A 32 -11.26 25.14 16.58
C HIS A 32 -10.28 25.22 17.77
N SER A 33 -10.83 25.38 18.97
CA SER A 33 -10.09 25.51 20.23
C SER A 33 -9.79 24.17 20.93
N GLU A 34 -10.21 23.05 20.35
CA GLU A 34 -9.98 21.71 20.91
C GLU A 34 -8.57 21.23 20.60
N GLN A 35 -7.89 20.67 21.61
CA GLN A 35 -6.59 20.04 21.41
C GLN A 35 -6.75 18.75 20.61
N PRO A 36 -5.89 18.50 19.60
CA PRO A 36 -5.89 17.23 18.89
C PRO A 36 -5.56 16.09 19.85
N PRO A 37 -6.14 14.88 19.65
CA PRO A 37 -5.72 13.71 20.39
C PRO A 37 -4.23 13.44 20.16
N ASP A 38 -3.54 12.80 21.11
CA ASP A 38 -2.13 12.44 20.96
C ASP A 38 -1.92 11.56 19.75
N PHE A 39 -0.89 11.82 18.94
CA PHE A 39 -0.63 11.03 17.73
C PHE A 39 -0.40 9.56 18.11
N PRO A 40 -1.06 8.60 17.43
CA PRO A 40 -0.99 7.19 17.80
C PRO A 40 0.33 6.56 17.31
N PHE A 41 1.46 7.03 17.83
CA PHE A 41 2.79 6.46 17.58
C PHE A 41 2.84 4.93 17.74
N PRO A 42 2.15 4.32 18.72
CA PRO A 42 2.12 2.87 18.86
C PRO A 42 1.49 2.14 17.65
N ALA A 43 0.61 2.80 16.89
CA ALA A 43 -0.06 2.24 15.72
C ALA A 43 0.79 2.29 14.44
N ILE A 44 1.81 3.17 14.40
CA ILE A 44 2.67 3.33 13.22
C ILE A 44 3.45 2.04 12.97
N LEU A 45 4.10 1.51 14.01
CA LEU A 45 4.99 0.36 13.88
C LEU A 45 4.27 -0.91 13.36
N PRO A 46 3.11 -1.34 13.89
CA PRO A 46 2.38 -2.48 13.35
C PRO A 46 1.88 -2.21 11.92
N THR A 47 1.44 -0.98 11.62
CA THR A 47 0.99 -0.62 10.27
C THR A 47 2.11 -0.70 9.24
N LEU A 48 3.27 -0.11 9.56
CA LEU A 48 4.47 -0.20 8.72
C LEU A 48 4.93 -1.66 8.60
N GLY A 49 4.89 -2.43 9.68
CA GLY A 49 5.21 -3.85 9.69
C GLY A 49 4.33 -4.64 8.71
N ALA A 50 3.02 -4.42 8.74
CA ALA A 50 2.08 -5.08 7.83
C ALA A 50 2.32 -4.71 6.36
N PHE A 51 2.57 -3.43 6.07
CA PHE A 51 2.86 -2.98 4.71
C PHE A 51 4.20 -3.52 4.22
N LEU A 52 5.24 -3.52 5.05
CA LEU A 52 6.54 -4.12 4.72
C LEU A 52 6.41 -5.62 4.44
N LEU A 53 5.59 -6.32 5.23
CA LEU A 53 5.28 -7.73 4.97
C LEU A 53 4.58 -7.92 3.62
N LEU A 54 3.59 -7.10 3.26
CA LEU A 54 2.99 -7.15 1.92
C LEU A 54 4.02 -6.91 0.82
N ILE A 55 4.84 -5.86 0.99
CA ILE A 55 5.89 -5.45 0.04
C ILE A 55 6.91 -6.57 -0.20
N VAL A 56 7.16 -7.41 0.80
CA VAL A 56 8.12 -8.52 0.70
C VAL A 56 7.43 -9.81 0.24
N LEU A 57 6.30 -10.17 0.85
CA LEU A 57 5.63 -11.44 0.61
C LEU A 57 4.99 -11.52 -0.78
N ALA A 58 4.38 -10.45 -1.29
CA ALA A 58 3.75 -10.49 -2.60
C ALA A 58 4.77 -10.69 -3.74
N PRO A 59 5.92 -9.98 -3.80
CA PRO A 59 6.95 -10.27 -4.80
C PRO A 59 7.62 -11.62 -4.62
N ILE A 60 7.85 -12.08 -3.37
CA ILE A 60 8.39 -13.41 -3.11
C ILE A 60 7.44 -14.48 -3.65
N THR A 61 6.16 -14.44 -3.29
CA THR A 61 5.17 -15.44 -3.78
C THR A 61 5.15 -15.49 -5.31
N VAL A 62 5.17 -14.33 -5.98
CA VAL A 62 5.24 -14.23 -7.44
C VAL A 62 6.57 -14.73 -8.02
N LEU A 63 7.70 -14.47 -7.36
CA LEU A 63 9.01 -14.97 -7.79
C LEU A 63 9.06 -16.49 -7.85
N PHE A 64 8.45 -17.16 -6.85
CA PHE A 64 8.43 -18.62 -6.74
C PHE A 64 7.35 -19.25 -7.63
N ALA A 65 6.10 -18.78 -7.56
CA ALA A 65 4.99 -19.41 -8.27
C ALA A 65 4.78 -18.88 -9.71
N GLY A 66 5.33 -17.72 -10.03
CA GLY A 66 5.37 -17.17 -11.39
C GLY A 66 4.01 -16.69 -11.93
N PRO A 67 3.91 -16.44 -13.25
CA PRO A 67 2.72 -15.87 -13.89
C PRO A 67 1.51 -16.82 -13.89
N ARG A 68 1.70 -18.09 -13.52
CA ARG A 68 0.60 -19.06 -13.37
C ARG A 68 -0.36 -18.66 -12.26
N LEU A 69 0.11 -17.94 -11.23
CA LEU A 69 -0.75 -17.38 -10.17
C LEU A 69 -1.89 -16.54 -10.75
N ALA A 70 -1.61 -15.75 -11.81
CA ALA A 70 -2.61 -14.91 -12.48
C ALA A 70 -3.83 -15.71 -12.98
N ARG A 71 -3.62 -16.98 -13.35
CA ARG A 71 -4.64 -17.89 -13.89
C ARG A 71 -5.22 -18.85 -12.84
N SER A 72 -4.81 -18.74 -11.58
CA SER A 72 -5.29 -19.62 -10.51
C SER A 72 -6.77 -19.36 -10.24
N ARG A 73 -7.61 -20.38 -10.48
CA ARG A 73 -9.04 -20.34 -10.14
C ARG A 73 -9.26 -20.19 -8.64
N SER A 74 -8.43 -20.84 -7.82
CA SER A 74 -8.54 -20.75 -6.35
C SER A 74 -8.25 -19.35 -5.84
N LEU A 75 -7.22 -18.67 -6.37
CA LEU A 75 -6.97 -17.26 -6.02
C LEU A 75 -8.09 -16.37 -6.55
N SER A 76 -8.62 -16.67 -7.74
CA SER A 76 -9.77 -15.93 -8.26
C SER A 76 -11.04 -16.07 -7.43
N ALA A 77 -11.24 -17.22 -6.77
CA ALA A 77 -12.35 -17.41 -5.84
C ALA A 77 -12.13 -16.62 -4.54
N LEU A 78 -10.87 -16.48 -4.10
CA LEU A 78 -10.52 -15.66 -2.94
C LEU A 78 -10.67 -14.15 -3.23
N GLU A 79 -10.50 -13.71 -4.47
CA GLU A 79 -10.74 -12.30 -4.87
C GLU A 79 -12.21 -11.99 -5.20
N ALA A 80 -13.08 -13.01 -5.27
CA ALA A 80 -14.48 -12.80 -5.65
C ALA A 80 -15.26 -11.98 -4.60
N PRO A 81 -15.06 -12.18 -3.29
CA PRO A 81 -15.50 -11.22 -2.28
C PRO A 81 -14.55 -10.02 -2.27
N PRO A 82 -15.05 -8.78 -2.04
CA PRO A 82 -14.19 -7.65 -1.70
C PRO A 82 -13.21 -8.05 -0.60
N ASP A 83 -11.91 -7.76 -0.77
CA ASP A 83 -10.83 -8.19 0.13
C ASP A 83 -11.16 -7.93 1.63
N PHE A 84 -11.86 -6.83 1.91
CA PHE A 84 -12.37 -6.46 3.23
C PHE A 84 -13.30 -7.47 3.89
N ILE A 85 -14.10 -8.22 3.12
CA ILE A 85 -15.01 -9.24 3.65
C ILE A 85 -14.21 -10.38 4.26
N TRP A 86 -13.06 -10.77 3.68
CA TRP A 86 -12.19 -11.77 4.29
C TRP A 86 -11.59 -11.29 5.60
N GLY A 87 -11.15 -10.03 5.64
CA GLY A 87 -10.70 -9.40 6.88
C GLY A 87 -11.77 -9.47 7.96
N LEU A 88 -13.00 -9.03 7.65
CA LEU A 88 -14.16 -9.13 8.53
C LEU A 88 -14.48 -10.56 8.96
N LEU A 89 -14.52 -11.52 8.03
CA LEU A 89 -14.81 -12.93 8.34
C LEU A 89 -13.76 -13.54 9.27
N LEU A 90 -12.48 -13.29 9.02
CA LEU A 90 -11.40 -13.75 9.89
C LEU A 90 -11.50 -13.18 11.30
N LEU A 91 -11.99 -11.95 11.42
CA LEU A 91 -12.25 -11.31 12.70
C LEU A 91 -13.51 -11.84 13.38
N THR A 92 -14.54 -12.23 12.62
CA THR A 92 -15.71 -12.95 13.19
C THR A 92 -15.35 -14.34 13.70
N LEU A 93 -14.29 -14.94 13.17
CA LEU A 93 -13.72 -16.21 13.64
C LEU A 93 -12.74 -16.00 14.82
N TRP A 94 -12.54 -14.76 15.28
CA TRP A 94 -11.65 -14.47 16.41
C TRP A 94 -12.19 -15.11 17.69
N PRO A 95 -11.38 -15.90 18.41
CA PRO A 95 -11.86 -16.58 19.61
C PRO A 95 -12.21 -15.57 20.69
N ALA A 96 -13.44 -15.62 21.22
CA ALA A 96 -13.84 -14.78 22.35
C ALA A 96 -12.92 -14.97 23.59
N SER A 97 -12.33 -16.16 23.73
CA SER A 97 -11.37 -16.48 24.79
C SER A 97 -10.00 -15.83 24.62
N ALA A 98 -9.68 -15.29 23.43
CA ALA A 98 -8.42 -14.61 23.15
C ALA A 98 -8.45 -13.11 23.53
N GLY A 99 -9.58 -12.63 24.06
CA GLY A 99 -9.80 -11.22 24.34
C GLY A 99 -10.05 -10.39 23.06
N PRO A 100 -10.13 -9.04 23.18
CA PRO A 100 -10.36 -8.18 22.02
C PRO A 100 -9.23 -8.34 21.00
N PRO A 101 -9.53 -8.34 19.68
CA PRO A 101 -8.53 -8.47 18.63
C PRO A 101 -7.54 -7.30 18.69
N GLY A 102 -6.28 -7.61 19.02
CA GLY A 102 -5.20 -6.62 19.08
C GLY A 102 -4.52 -6.38 17.71
N TRP A 103 -3.42 -5.63 17.71
CA TRP A 103 -2.64 -5.30 16.50
C TRP A 103 -2.19 -6.51 15.68
N GLY A 104 -1.90 -7.65 16.33
CA GLY A 104 -1.56 -8.89 15.64
C GLY A 104 -2.72 -9.48 14.84
N ALA A 105 -3.94 -9.45 15.41
CA ALA A 105 -5.16 -9.89 14.76
C ALA A 105 -5.48 -9.03 13.54
N TRP A 106 -5.36 -7.71 13.72
CA TRP A 106 -5.51 -6.72 12.66
C TRP A 106 -4.51 -6.95 11.52
N MET A 107 -3.22 -7.12 11.83
CA MET A 107 -2.18 -7.34 10.82
C MET A 107 -2.44 -8.63 10.04
N LEU A 108 -2.83 -9.71 10.73
CA LEU A 108 -3.17 -10.97 10.10
C LEU A 108 -4.39 -10.82 9.16
N ALA A 109 -5.44 -10.13 9.61
CA ALA A 109 -6.64 -9.87 8.81
C ALA A 109 -6.31 -9.05 7.55
N LEU A 110 -5.45 -8.02 7.67
CA LEU A 110 -4.98 -7.23 6.53
C LEU A 110 -4.13 -8.07 5.56
N LEU A 111 -3.20 -8.88 6.08
CA LEU A 111 -2.34 -9.72 5.24
C LEU A 111 -3.15 -10.78 4.49
N LEU A 112 -4.07 -11.47 5.17
CA LEU A 112 -4.87 -12.53 4.56
C LEU A 112 -5.89 -11.99 3.55
N SER A 113 -6.40 -10.78 3.75
CA SER A 113 -7.27 -10.13 2.78
C SER A 113 -6.51 -9.62 1.56
N ALA A 114 -5.38 -8.93 1.75
CA ALA A 114 -4.70 -8.26 0.65
C ALA A 114 -3.71 -9.15 -0.12
N LEU A 115 -2.98 -10.05 0.56
CA LEU A 115 -1.87 -10.80 -0.06
C LEU A 115 -2.28 -11.62 -1.31
N PRO A 116 -3.42 -12.34 -1.33
CA PRO A 116 -3.84 -13.09 -2.51
C PRO A 116 -4.03 -12.20 -3.74
N GLY A 117 -4.77 -11.10 -3.58
CA GLY A 117 -5.05 -10.13 -4.63
C GLY A 117 -3.80 -9.43 -5.13
N GLU A 118 -2.92 -9.03 -4.21
CA GLU A 118 -1.66 -8.38 -4.57
C GLU A 118 -0.70 -9.32 -5.31
N ALA A 119 -0.58 -10.58 -4.86
CA ALA A 119 0.26 -11.57 -5.52
C ALA A 119 -0.26 -11.89 -6.94
N ARG A 120 -1.58 -12.04 -7.10
CA ARG A 120 -2.17 -12.30 -8.41
C ARG A 120 -2.03 -11.10 -9.34
N TRP A 121 -2.24 -9.88 -8.85
CA TRP A 121 -2.08 -8.67 -9.65
C TRP A 121 -0.64 -8.51 -10.13
N LEU A 122 0.34 -8.71 -9.25
CA LEU A 122 1.76 -8.70 -9.61
C LEU A 122 2.08 -9.80 -10.63
N ALA A 123 1.55 -11.02 -10.45
CA ALA A 123 1.74 -12.11 -11.40
C ALA A 123 1.12 -11.83 -12.76
N ALA A 124 -0.04 -11.16 -12.81
CA ALA A 124 -0.71 -10.76 -14.04
C ALA A 124 0.03 -9.62 -14.77
N SER A 125 0.78 -8.82 -14.02
CA SER A 125 1.59 -7.71 -14.53
C SER A 125 2.98 -8.15 -15.01
N LEU A 126 3.37 -9.41 -14.77
CA LEU A 126 4.61 -9.95 -15.32
C LEU A 126 4.48 -10.14 -16.84
N PRO A 127 5.57 -9.99 -17.60
CA PRO A 127 5.54 -10.34 -19.01
C PRO A 127 5.32 -11.85 -19.18
N PRO A 128 4.90 -12.31 -20.37
CA PRO A 128 4.75 -13.73 -20.65
C PRO A 128 6.11 -14.45 -20.60
N GLU A 129 6.11 -15.68 -20.08
CA GLU A 129 7.33 -16.51 -19.97
C GLU A 129 7.47 -17.60 -21.02
N ALA A 130 6.44 -17.77 -21.85
CA ALA A 130 6.36 -18.83 -22.84
C ALA A 130 6.68 -18.29 -24.26
N PRO A 131 7.52 -19.00 -25.05
CA PRO A 131 8.30 -20.18 -24.66
C PRO A 131 9.53 -19.84 -23.79
N PHE A 132 10.11 -18.64 -23.95
CA PHE A 132 11.26 -18.16 -23.19
C PHE A 132 10.85 -17.06 -22.21
N PRO A 133 11.48 -16.96 -21.02
CA PRO A 133 12.64 -17.73 -20.54
C PRO A 133 12.31 -19.12 -19.95
N SER A 134 11.05 -19.58 -19.96
CA SER A 134 10.70 -20.86 -19.31
C SER A 134 11.45 -22.07 -19.88
N ALA A 135 11.70 -22.08 -21.19
CA ALA A 135 12.47 -23.11 -21.88
C ALA A 135 13.99 -23.10 -21.55
N TRP A 136 14.52 -22.03 -20.92
CA TRP A 136 15.91 -21.97 -20.45
C TRP A 136 16.08 -22.53 -19.02
N GLY A 137 15.01 -23.04 -18.42
CA GLY A 137 15.01 -23.66 -17.10
C GLY A 137 14.65 -22.71 -15.95
N PRO A 138 14.45 -23.25 -14.74
CA PRO A 138 13.86 -22.54 -13.61
C PRO A 138 14.73 -21.39 -13.09
N ARG A 139 16.06 -21.51 -13.16
CA ARG A 139 16.99 -20.45 -12.73
C ARG A 139 16.93 -19.24 -13.66
N ALA A 140 16.88 -19.45 -14.97
CA ALA A 140 16.75 -18.38 -15.96
C ALA A 140 15.40 -17.67 -15.82
N ALA A 141 14.32 -18.43 -15.68
CA ALA A 141 12.99 -17.88 -15.42
C ALA A 141 12.95 -17.04 -14.12
N ARG A 142 13.52 -17.54 -13.02
CA ARG A 142 13.59 -16.78 -11.76
C ARG A 142 14.41 -15.50 -11.88
N ALA A 143 15.58 -15.55 -12.52
CA ALA A 143 16.42 -14.37 -12.72
C ALA A 143 15.70 -13.30 -13.55
N TRP A 144 14.98 -13.73 -14.59
CA TRP A 144 14.17 -12.85 -15.42
C TRP A 144 12.99 -12.23 -14.64
N ARG A 145 12.24 -13.03 -13.87
CA ARG A 145 11.19 -12.54 -12.96
C ARG A 145 11.72 -11.54 -11.97
N LEU A 146 12.87 -11.80 -11.35
CA LEU A 146 13.50 -10.88 -10.40
C LEU A 146 13.81 -9.53 -11.08
N GLY A 147 14.33 -9.56 -12.31
CA GLY A 147 14.56 -8.36 -13.11
C GLY A 147 13.28 -7.57 -13.40
N ALA A 148 12.20 -8.26 -13.77
CA ALA A 148 10.89 -7.65 -14.01
C ALA A 148 10.29 -7.07 -12.72
N LEU A 149 10.25 -7.85 -11.64
CA LEU A 149 9.73 -7.43 -10.33
C LEU A 149 10.48 -6.22 -9.78
N ARG A 150 11.81 -6.16 -9.87
CA ARG A 150 12.59 -4.98 -9.43
C ARG A 150 12.15 -3.68 -10.11
N ARG A 151 11.61 -3.75 -11.33
CA ARG A 151 11.09 -2.59 -12.07
C ARG A 151 9.62 -2.31 -11.77
N LEU A 152 8.83 -3.35 -11.50
CA LEU A 152 7.40 -3.24 -11.23
C LEU A 152 7.09 -2.84 -9.78
N VAL A 153 7.84 -3.36 -8.81
CA VAL A 153 7.58 -3.17 -7.37
C VAL A 153 7.42 -1.70 -6.97
N PRO A 154 8.28 -0.74 -7.38
CA PRO A 154 8.10 0.66 -7.00
C PRO A 154 6.74 1.24 -7.44
N ARG A 155 6.27 0.90 -8.65
CA ARG A 155 4.99 1.37 -9.19
C ARG A 155 3.81 0.67 -8.55
N TRP A 156 3.97 -0.62 -8.30
CA TRP A 156 2.99 -1.40 -7.58
C TRP A 156 2.77 -0.82 -6.18
N ILE A 157 3.84 -0.54 -5.43
CA ILE A 157 3.76 0.16 -4.14
C ILE A 157 3.05 1.50 -4.30
N ALA A 158 3.42 2.29 -5.32
CA ALA A 158 2.80 3.59 -5.57
C ALA A 158 1.28 3.52 -5.80
N ALA A 159 0.83 2.51 -6.54
CA ALA A 159 -0.57 2.31 -6.88
C ALA A 159 -1.37 1.70 -5.72
N ARG A 160 -0.73 0.85 -4.90
CA ARG A 160 -1.40 0.02 -3.90
C ARG A 160 -1.35 0.58 -2.48
N LEU A 161 -0.33 1.37 -2.14
CA LEU A 161 -0.21 1.94 -0.80
C LEU A 161 -1.46 2.76 -0.40
N PRO A 162 -2.09 3.59 -1.26
CA PRO A 162 -3.35 4.25 -0.90
C PRO A 162 -4.49 3.30 -0.55
N LEU A 163 -4.57 2.17 -1.27
CA LEU A 163 -5.58 1.15 -1.02
C LEU A 163 -5.32 0.45 0.31
N TRP A 164 -4.07 0.09 0.62
CA TRP A 164 -3.70 -0.53 1.90
C TRP A 164 -3.89 0.41 3.08
N ILE A 165 -3.58 1.70 2.91
CA ILE A 165 -3.87 2.72 3.94
C ILE A 165 -5.37 2.79 4.18
N THR A 166 -6.18 2.95 3.12
CA THR A 166 -7.65 2.97 3.24
C THR A 166 -8.16 1.70 3.93
N ALA A 167 -7.56 0.56 3.59
CA ALA A 167 -7.93 -0.72 4.18
C ALA A 167 -7.59 -0.86 5.65
N SER A 168 -6.40 -0.40 6.04
CA SER A 168 -6.00 -0.28 7.42
C SER A 168 -7.02 0.53 8.23
N LEU A 169 -7.40 1.72 7.74
CA LEU A 169 -8.31 2.63 8.45
C LEU A 169 -9.70 2.03 8.65
N ILE A 170 -10.25 1.35 7.63
CA ILE A 170 -11.55 0.67 7.73
C ILE A 170 -11.48 -0.49 8.73
N LEU A 171 -10.43 -1.30 8.68
CA LEU A 171 -10.25 -2.42 9.62
C LEU A 171 -10.05 -1.95 11.05
N GLU A 172 -9.26 -0.91 11.28
CA GLU A 172 -9.10 -0.30 12.62
C GLU A 172 -10.45 0.17 13.17
N ARG A 173 -11.28 0.80 12.33
CA ARG A 173 -12.61 1.27 12.74
C ARG A 173 -13.56 0.13 13.09
N ILE A 174 -13.56 -0.95 12.31
CA ILE A 174 -14.38 -2.14 12.56
C ILE A 174 -13.95 -2.82 13.86
N LEU A 175 -12.64 -2.86 14.14
CA LEU A 175 -12.08 -3.52 15.31
C LEU A 175 -12.12 -2.69 16.59
N GLY A 176 -12.52 -1.41 16.50
CA GLY A 176 -12.45 -0.49 17.62
C GLY A 176 -11.02 -0.29 18.12
N LEU A 177 -10.02 -0.48 17.25
CA LEU A 177 -8.63 -0.27 17.61
C LEU A 177 -8.31 1.23 17.66
N PRO A 178 -7.71 1.72 18.75
CA PRO A 178 -7.13 3.06 18.75
C PRO A 178 -5.94 3.06 17.79
N GLY A 179 -6.05 3.75 16.67
CA GLY A 179 -5.15 3.60 15.53
C GLY A 179 -5.09 4.85 14.67
N LEU A 180 -4.48 4.73 13.49
CA LEU A 180 -4.33 5.87 12.57
C LEU A 180 -5.70 6.42 12.11
N GLY A 181 -6.75 5.59 12.04
CA GLY A 181 -8.06 5.89 11.46
C GLY A 181 -9.17 6.27 12.42
N SER A 182 -9.15 5.78 13.66
CA SER A 182 -10.12 6.18 14.70
C SER A 182 -9.93 7.64 15.12
N ASP A 183 -8.69 8.12 15.15
CA ASP A 183 -8.38 9.54 15.35
C ASP A 183 -8.43 10.36 14.05
N TRP A 184 -8.40 9.74 12.87
CA TRP A 184 -8.27 10.46 11.60
C TRP A 184 -9.45 11.38 11.32
N SER A 185 -10.68 10.90 11.51
CA SER A 185 -11.88 11.73 11.29
C SER A 185 -11.94 12.91 12.25
N ALA A 186 -11.54 12.71 13.51
CA ALA A 186 -11.41 13.76 14.51
C ALA A 186 -10.29 14.76 14.11
N ARG A 187 -9.11 14.28 13.70
CA ARG A 187 -7.96 15.09 13.23
C ARG A 187 -8.25 15.88 11.96
N VAL A 188 -8.99 15.31 11.02
CA VAL A 188 -9.45 16.01 9.81
C VAL A 188 -10.49 17.06 10.18
N SER A 189 -11.40 16.76 11.11
CA SER A 189 -12.41 17.71 11.58
C SER A 189 -11.80 18.93 12.28
N ILE A 190 -10.71 18.75 13.03
CA ILE A 190 -9.92 19.82 13.67
C ILE A 190 -8.77 20.35 12.79
N ARG A 191 -8.62 19.83 11.55
CA ARG A 191 -7.62 20.24 10.56
C ARG A 191 -6.18 20.23 11.06
N ASP A 192 -5.76 19.10 11.63
CA ASP A 192 -4.39 18.86 12.09
C ASP A 192 -3.34 19.07 10.97
N HIS A 193 -2.51 20.11 11.10
CA HIS A 193 -1.44 20.44 10.15
C HIS A 193 -0.44 19.33 9.95
N ALA A 194 -0.08 18.63 11.03
CA ALA A 194 0.91 17.56 10.96
C ALA A 194 0.34 16.40 10.14
N GLY A 195 -0.91 16.03 10.40
CA GLY A 195 -1.63 15.02 9.62
C GLY A 195 -1.75 15.38 8.14
N LEU A 196 -2.13 16.62 7.83
CA LEU A 196 -2.32 17.10 6.46
C LEU A 196 -0.99 17.18 5.68
N THR A 197 0.09 17.62 6.34
CA THR A 197 1.44 17.68 5.75
C THR A 197 1.99 16.28 5.45
N ILE A 198 1.83 15.33 6.39
CA ILE A 198 2.27 13.93 6.21
C ILE A 198 1.55 13.30 5.01
N TRP A 199 0.27 13.58 4.81
CA TRP A 199 -0.49 13.07 3.68
C TRP A 199 -0.03 13.63 2.34
N ILE A 200 0.19 14.95 2.26
CA ILE A 200 0.71 15.56 1.03
C ILE A 200 2.12 15.04 0.72
N ALA A 201 2.97 14.87 1.75
CA ALA A 201 4.29 14.25 1.58
C ALA A 201 4.18 12.81 1.08
N GLY A 202 3.24 12.03 1.63
CA GLY A 202 2.92 10.68 1.18
C GLY A 202 2.49 10.63 -0.28
N PHE A 203 1.53 11.47 -0.68
CA PHE A 203 1.09 11.55 -2.08
C PHE A 203 2.19 12.03 -3.03
N ALA A 204 3.03 12.98 -2.60
CA ALA A 204 4.20 13.41 -3.37
C ALA A 204 5.18 12.26 -3.61
N LEU A 205 5.42 11.44 -2.59
CA LEU A 205 6.25 10.24 -2.69
C LEU A 205 5.64 9.21 -3.66
N LEU A 206 4.33 8.96 -3.56
CA LEU A 206 3.63 8.06 -4.48
C LEU A 206 3.69 8.55 -5.93
N TRP A 207 3.52 9.85 -6.16
CA TRP A 207 3.67 10.45 -7.47
C TRP A 207 5.09 10.30 -8.04
N LEU A 208 6.12 10.37 -7.20
CA LEU A 208 7.50 10.09 -7.61
C LEU A 208 7.69 8.63 -8.01
N LEU A 209 7.01 7.69 -7.34
CA LEU A 209 7.12 6.25 -7.58
C LEU A 209 6.26 5.76 -8.77
N ALA A 210 5.16 6.42 -9.10
CA ALA A 210 4.20 6.00 -10.13
C ALA A 210 4.60 6.31 -11.59
N ARG A 211 5.85 6.73 -11.86
CA ARG A 211 6.21 7.28 -13.19
C ARG A 211 6.40 6.25 -14.31
N PRO A 212 5.99 6.59 -15.57
CA PRO A 212 6.11 5.72 -16.74
C PRO A 212 7.57 5.45 -17.13
N LEU A 213 7.81 4.32 -17.80
CA LEU A 213 9.16 3.86 -18.16
C LEU A 213 9.45 4.50 -19.50
N GLU A 214 10.64 5.07 -19.71
CA GLU A 214 10.99 5.74 -20.98
C GLU A 214 10.85 4.83 -22.23
N ARG A 215 10.64 3.51 -22.03
CA ARG A 215 10.36 2.50 -23.07
C ARG A 215 8.88 2.23 -23.35
N GLU A 216 7.94 2.79 -22.59
CA GLU A 216 6.50 2.66 -22.86
C GLU A 216 6.01 3.64 -23.95
N THR A 217 6.87 4.60 -24.35
CA THR A 217 6.59 5.61 -25.37
C THR A 217 7.45 5.48 -26.63
N SER A 218 8.14 4.33 -26.80
CA SER A 218 9.00 4.06 -27.97
C SER A 218 8.56 2.78 -28.68
#